data_AF-A0A9N9FML2-F1
#
_entry.id   AF-A0A9N9FML2-F1
#
_cell.length_a   1.000
_cell.length_b   1.000
_cell.length_c   1.000
_cell.angle_alpha   90.00
_cell.angle_beta   90.00
_cell.angle_gamma   90.00
#
_symmetry.space_group_name_H-M   'P 1'
#
loop_
_entity.id
_entity.type
_entity.pdbx_description
1 polymer ?
#
loop_
_entity_poly.entity_id
_entity_poly.type
_entity_poly.pdbx_seq_one_letter_code
_entity_poly.pdbx_strand_id
1 'polypeptide(L)'
;MKQTQQQAKKIESSEKAPIEENQNNENENISDDNEDIVDKLLAKIEAKRVEEEKIAASKVSVSSNKVPKSKKPNRQKLRKARKAAEMAELQREVENEAKNQPNMNEVEREKIKEIVTTMGLSIKEIKPDGHWQVFLAFQYKIYLYNAISDQLQIKHNIMTDYKELRRKTAAYMRENPDDFIPFLPTKDDGICSPEQFSKYCDELENTAVWGGQLEIIAISKTFKLPVHLIQMNSPLMKISDDEFLNKEPITISFHRHMYGLGAHYNSLRKI
;
A
#
# COMPACT_ATOMS: atom_id res chain seq x y z
N MET A 1 56.75 -24.28 33.61
CA MET A 1 55.51 -25.02 33.96
C MET A 1 54.42 -24.46 33.05
N LYS A 2 54.01 -25.16 31.98
CA LYS A 2 52.86 -26.11 32.00
C LYS A 2 51.68 -25.43 32.72
N GLN A 3 50.58 -25.00 32.09
CA GLN A 3 49.68 -25.76 31.21
C GLN A 3 48.54 -24.84 30.69
N THR A 4 48.26 -24.91 29.38
CA THR A 4 46.94 -25.16 28.71
C THR A 4 45.66 -24.52 29.30
N GLN A 5 44.94 -23.71 28.53
CA GLN A 5 43.85 -24.12 27.60
C GLN A 5 42.72 -24.94 28.26
N GLN A 6 41.53 -24.35 28.35
CA GLN A 6 40.18 -24.91 28.06
C GLN A 6 39.13 -24.01 28.75
N GLN A 7 38.35 -23.18 28.06
CA GLN A 7 37.20 -23.53 27.21
C GLN A 7 36.24 -24.57 27.84
N ALA A 8 35.06 -24.04 28.19
CA ALA A 8 33.73 -24.62 27.98
C ALA A 8 33.09 -25.51 29.08
N LYS A 9 31.86 -25.07 29.43
CA LYS A 9 30.62 -25.81 29.76
C LYS A 9 30.19 -26.02 31.22
N LYS A 10 28.89 -25.75 31.39
CA LYS A 10 27.94 -26.01 32.49
C LYS A 10 28.08 -25.06 33.68
N ILE A 11 27.06 -24.29 34.08
CA ILE A 11 25.68 -24.64 34.48
C ILE A 11 24.84 -23.36 34.19
N GLU A 12 23.87 -23.23 33.28
CA GLU A 12 22.52 -23.82 33.13
C GLU A 12 21.66 -23.95 34.40
N SER A 13 20.48 -23.29 34.38
CA SER A 13 19.41 -23.18 35.40
C SER A 13 19.71 -22.14 36.49
N SER A 14 18.87 -21.15 36.80
CA SER A 14 17.42 -20.95 36.68
C SER A 14 17.13 -19.44 36.73
N GLU A 15 16.30 -18.87 35.87
CA GLU A 15 14.93 -18.48 36.28
C GLU A 15 14.04 -18.31 35.04
N LYS A 16 12.94 -19.07 35.01
CA LYS A 16 11.80 -18.95 34.10
C LYS A 16 10.62 -18.44 34.93
N ALA A 17 9.92 -17.42 34.45
CA ALA A 17 8.50 -17.19 34.71
C ALA A 17 7.89 -16.32 33.59
N PRO A 18 6.58 -16.47 33.29
CA PRO A 18 6.07 -16.46 31.92
C PRO A 18 5.31 -15.18 31.54
N ILE A 19 5.21 -14.89 30.25
CA ILE A 19 4.27 -13.89 29.70
C ILE A 19 3.25 -14.65 28.86
N GLU A 20 2.00 -14.55 29.31
CA GLU A 20 0.81 -15.13 28.71
C GLU A 20 0.42 -14.42 27.39
N GLU A 21 0.08 -15.22 26.39
CA GLU A 21 -0.60 -14.77 25.16
C GLU A 21 -2.05 -14.42 25.49
N ASN A 22 -2.46 -13.18 25.23
CA ASN A 22 -3.86 -12.77 25.22
C ASN A 22 -4.20 -12.23 23.82
N GLN A 23 -4.88 -13.08 23.04
CA GLN A 23 -5.59 -12.71 21.82
C GLN A 23 -7.01 -12.27 22.19
N ASN A 24 -7.49 -11.18 21.57
CA ASN A 24 -8.87 -10.62 21.51
C ASN A 24 -8.80 -9.09 21.73
N ASN A 25 -9.43 -8.18 20.98
CA ASN A 25 -10.45 -8.22 19.94
C ASN A 25 -10.31 -6.92 19.14
N GLU A 26 -10.29 -6.97 17.81
CA GLU A 26 -10.69 -5.82 16.98
C GLU A 26 -12.11 -6.08 16.49
N ASN A 27 -13.01 -5.18 16.89
CA ASN A 27 -14.39 -5.08 16.44
C ASN A 27 -14.40 -4.65 14.97
N GLU A 28 -14.85 -5.53 14.06
CA GLU A 28 -15.42 -5.09 12.79
C GLU A 28 -16.94 -5.14 12.89
N ASN A 29 -17.54 -3.94 12.87
CA ASN A 29 -18.94 -3.72 12.55
C ASN A 29 -19.23 -4.34 11.18
N ILE A 30 -19.93 -5.47 11.16
CA ILE A 30 -20.60 -5.99 9.96
C ILE A 30 -22.08 -5.67 10.13
N SER A 31 -22.59 -4.92 9.16
CA SER A 31 -23.95 -4.41 9.05
C SER A 31 -25.05 -5.46 9.31
N ASP A 32 -26.11 -5.01 10.00
CA ASP A 32 -27.38 -5.70 10.30
C ASP A 32 -28.09 -6.31 9.06
N ASP A 33 -27.64 -6.00 7.84
CA ASP A 33 -28.24 -6.48 6.59
C ASP A 33 -27.89 -7.96 6.26
N ASN A 34 -26.90 -8.56 6.95
CA ASN A 34 -26.45 -9.92 6.67
C ASN A 34 -27.19 -11.02 7.44
N GLU A 35 -27.76 -10.73 8.63
CA GLU A 35 -28.57 -11.72 9.37
C GLU A 35 -29.83 -12.10 8.57
N ASP A 36 -30.46 -11.12 7.93
CA ASP A 36 -31.71 -11.28 7.20
C ASP A 36 -31.56 -12.12 5.91
N ILE A 37 -30.33 -12.24 5.39
CA ILE A 37 -29.98 -13.09 4.24
C ILE A 37 -29.71 -14.54 4.68
N VAL A 38 -29.04 -14.71 5.83
CA VAL A 38 -28.72 -16.03 6.39
C VAL A 38 -29.99 -16.74 6.84
N ASP A 39 -30.93 -16.03 7.46
CA ASP A 39 -32.22 -16.58 7.87
C ASP A 39 -33.11 -16.96 6.68
N LYS A 40 -33.10 -16.16 5.60
CA LYS A 40 -33.79 -16.51 4.34
C LYS A 40 -33.16 -17.74 3.67
N LEU A 41 -31.85 -17.95 3.78
CA LEU A 41 -31.18 -19.15 3.25
C LEU A 41 -31.51 -20.39 4.08
N LEU A 42 -31.53 -20.28 5.41
CA LEU A 42 -31.87 -21.37 6.32
C LEU A 42 -33.33 -21.83 6.12
N ALA A 43 -34.26 -20.90 5.96
CA ALA A 43 -35.66 -21.20 5.65
C ALA A 43 -35.82 -21.94 4.32
N LYS A 44 -35.04 -21.59 3.28
CA LYS A 44 -35.03 -22.29 1.98
C LYS A 44 -34.45 -23.70 2.06
N ILE A 45 -33.46 -23.92 2.92
CA ILE A 45 -32.85 -25.24 3.13
C ILE A 45 -33.83 -26.16 3.87
N GLU A 46 -34.52 -25.65 4.90
CA GLU A 46 -35.49 -26.44 5.66
C GLU A 46 -36.72 -26.78 4.80
N ALA A 47 -37.20 -25.84 3.97
CA ALA A 47 -38.29 -26.10 3.02
C ALA A 47 -37.95 -27.19 1.99
N LYS A 48 -36.71 -27.21 1.48
CA LYS A 48 -36.25 -28.28 0.56
C LYS A 48 -36.14 -29.63 1.26
N ARG A 49 -35.72 -29.64 2.53
CA ARG A 49 -35.62 -30.86 3.32
C ARG A 49 -36.99 -31.49 3.62
N VAL A 50 -38.01 -30.66 3.88
CA VAL A 50 -39.40 -31.12 4.06
C VAL A 50 -39.98 -31.69 2.76
N GLU A 51 -39.62 -31.12 1.61
CA GLU A 51 -40.03 -31.64 0.29
C GLU A 51 -39.36 -33.00 -0.01
N GLU A 52 -38.09 -33.17 0.36
CA GLU A 52 -37.36 -34.44 0.22
C GLU A 52 -37.87 -35.53 1.18
N GLU A 53 -38.29 -35.17 2.40
CA GLU A 53 -38.88 -36.10 3.37
C GLU A 53 -40.30 -36.57 2.95
N LYS A 54 -41.09 -35.70 2.30
CA LYS A 54 -42.39 -36.09 1.71
C LYS A 54 -42.26 -37.04 0.52
N ILE A 55 -41.22 -36.88 -0.30
CA ILE A 55 -40.93 -37.79 -1.43
C ILE A 55 -40.45 -39.16 -0.92
N ALA A 56 -39.77 -39.22 0.22
CA ALA A 56 -39.32 -40.47 0.84
C ALA A 56 -40.45 -41.29 1.49
N ALA A 57 -41.50 -40.65 2.00
CA ALA A 57 -42.63 -41.31 2.66
C ALA A 57 -43.58 -42.05 1.68
N SER A 58 -43.56 -41.72 0.39
CA SER A 58 -44.50 -42.29 -0.60
C SER A 58 -43.98 -43.55 -1.34
N LYS A 59 -42.83 -44.10 -0.96
CA LYS A 59 -42.27 -45.32 -1.58
C LYS A 59 -41.93 -46.39 -0.55
N VAL A 60 -42.95 -47.00 0.04
CA VAL A 60 -42.81 -48.29 0.73
C VAL A 60 -43.77 -49.30 0.10
N SER A 61 -43.28 -50.07 -0.86
CA SER A 61 -43.75 -51.44 -1.09
C SER A 61 -42.65 -52.29 -1.76
N VAL A 62 -42.12 -53.21 -0.95
CA VAL A 62 -41.58 -54.55 -1.25
C VAL A 62 -40.53 -54.69 -2.37
N SER A 63 -39.29 -55.01 -1.98
CA SER A 63 -38.65 -56.31 -2.25
C SER A 63 -37.17 -56.30 -1.86
N SER A 64 -36.79 -57.29 -1.07
CA SER A 64 -35.44 -57.56 -0.59
C SER A 64 -34.57 -58.20 -1.69
N ASN A 65 -33.43 -57.58 -2.03
CA ASN A 65 -32.30 -58.30 -2.60
C ASN A 65 -30.95 -57.69 -2.22
N LYS A 66 -30.00 -58.59 -1.90
CA LYS A 66 -28.66 -58.33 -1.34
C LYS A 66 -27.72 -57.75 -2.41
N VAL A 67 -27.04 -56.64 -2.09
CA VAL A 67 -25.90 -56.09 -2.85
C VAL A 67 -24.71 -55.86 -1.91
N PRO A 68 -23.44 -56.08 -2.32
CA PRO A 68 -22.28 -55.98 -1.43
C PRO A 68 -22.06 -54.54 -0.97
N LYS A 69 -21.78 -54.36 0.33
CA LYS A 69 -21.51 -53.06 0.96
C LYS A 69 -20.22 -52.45 0.43
N SER A 70 -20.31 -51.55 -0.54
CA SER A 70 -19.21 -50.64 -0.89
C SER A 70 -18.96 -49.69 0.28
N LYS A 71 -17.70 -49.57 0.72
CA LYS A 71 -17.30 -48.68 1.82
C LYS A 71 -17.60 -47.23 1.41
N LYS A 72 -18.61 -46.64 2.03
CA LYS A 72 -18.97 -45.22 1.85
C LYS A 72 -17.72 -44.36 2.06
N PRO A 73 -17.35 -43.49 1.10
CA PRO A 73 -16.18 -42.63 1.26
C PRO A 73 -16.37 -41.72 2.47
N ASN A 74 -15.31 -41.57 3.27
CA ASN A 74 -15.33 -40.82 4.52
C ASN A 74 -15.84 -39.37 4.27
N ARG A 75 -17.00 -39.03 4.84
CA ARG A 75 -17.73 -37.76 4.65
C ARG A 75 -16.84 -36.51 4.80
N GLN A 76 -15.80 -36.61 5.62
CA GLN A 76 -14.80 -35.56 5.81
C GLN A 76 -13.90 -35.32 4.58
N LYS A 77 -13.51 -36.38 3.86
CA LYS A 77 -12.72 -36.26 2.62
C LYS A 77 -13.55 -35.61 1.51
N LEU A 78 -14.83 -35.95 1.41
CA LEU A 78 -15.75 -35.33 0.45
C LEU A 78 -15.94 -33.83 0.73
N ARG A 79 -16.05 -33.44 2.01
CA ARG A 79 -16.15 -32.02 2.42
C ARG A 79 -14.87 -31.24 2.11
N LYS A 80 -13.69 -31.82 2.35
CA LYS A 80 -12.40 -31.18 2.01
C LYS A 80 -12.21 -31.03 0.50
N ALA A 81 -12.56 -32.06 -0.28
CA ALA A 81 -12.48 -32.01 -1.74
C ALA A 81 -13.42 -30.93 -2.31
N ARG A 82 -14.63 -30.79 -1.76
CA ARG A 82 -15.57 -29.72 -2.17
C ARG A 82 -15.04 -28.32 -1.87
N LYS A 83 -14.51 -28.08 -0.67
CA LYS A 83 -13.88 -26.79 -0.32
C LYS A 83 -12.64 -26.46 -1.17
N ALA A 84 -11.83 -27.48 -1.48
CA ALA A 84 -10.67 -27.30 -2.34
C ALA A 84 -11.06 -26.99 -3.79
N ALA A 85 -12.13 -27.62 -4.30
CA ALA A 85 -12.69 -27.31 -5.61
C ALA A 85 -13.26 -25.89 -5.67
N GLU A 86 -14.01 -25.47 -4.64
CA GLU A 86 -14.58 -24.13 -4.51
C GLU A 86 -13.49 -23.04 -4.42
N MET A 87 -12.43 -23.27 -3.63
CA MET A 87 -11.28 -22.34 -3.62
C MET A 87 -10.52 -22.31 -4.95
N ALA A 88 -10.39 -23.45 -5.64
CA ALA A 88 -9.73 -23.49 -6.94
C ALA A 88 -10.56 -22.80 -8.04
N GLU A 89 -11.88 -22.84 -7.94
CA GLU A 89 -12.79 -22.13 -8.84
C GLU A 89 -12.73 -20.62 -8.59
N LEU A 90 -12.82 -20.19 -7.32
CA LEU A 90 -12.62 -18.79 -6.93
C LEU A 90 -11.25 -18.27 -7.35
N GLN A 91 -10.19 -19.06 -7.18
CA GLN A 91 -8.84 -18.67 -7.58
C GLN A 91 -8.71 -18.54 -9.10
N ARG A 92 -9.39 -19.39 -9.89
CA ARG A 92 -9.46 -19.25 -11.35
C ARG A 92 -10.24 -18.02 -11.79
N GLU A 93 -11.32 -17.69 -11.10
CA GLU A 93 -12.10 -16.47 -11.33
C GLU A 93 -11.23 -15.24 -11.05
N VAL A 94 -10.57 -15.19 -9.89
CA VAL A 94 -9.63 -14.11 -9.52
C VAL A 94 -8.46 -14.02 -10.51
N GLU A 95 -7.89 -15.14 -10.95
CA GLU A 95 -6.81 -15.15 -11.95
C GLU A 95 -7.28 -14.67 -13.33
N ASN A 96 -8.51 -14.99 -13.73
CA ASN A 96 -9.08 -14.52 -14.99
C ASN A 96 -9.43 -13.03 -14.93
N GLU A 97 -9.96 -12.55 -13.80
CA GLU A 97 -10.20 -11.14 -13.56
C GLU A 97 -8.89 -10.34 -13.52
N ALA A 98 -7.85 -10.86 -12.86
CA ALA A 98 -6.52 -10.24 -12.82
C ALA A 98 -5.85 -10.19 -14.20
N LYS A 99 -6.01 -11.22 -15.03
CA LYS A 99 -5.50 -11.22 -16.42
C LYS A 99 -6.21 -10.22 -17.33
N ASN A 100 -7.48 -9.94 -17.06
CA ASN A 100 -8.29 -9.00 -17.83
C ASN A 100 -8.17 -7.55 -17.34
N GLN A 101 -7.50 -7.30 -16.21
CA GLN A 101 -7.19 -5.94 -15.79
C GLN A 101 -6.12 -5.34 -16.71
N PRO A 102 -6.39 -4.18 -17.35
CA PRO A 102 -5.38 -3.48 -18.12
C PRO A 102 -4.21 -3.10 -17.20
N ASN A 103 -2.98 -3.24 -17.69
CA ASN A 103 -1.79 -2.85 -16.95
C ASN A 103 -1.74 -1.31 -16.84
N MET A 104 -2.39 -0.78 -15.81
CA MET A 104 -2.54 0.67 -15.59
C MET A 104 -1.18 1.38 -15.50
N ASN A 105 -0.12 0.68 -15.08
CA ASN A 105 1.26 1.19 -15.09
C ASN A 105 1.74 1.49 -16.52
N GLU A 106 1.58 0.55 -17.44
CA GLU A 106 2.06 0.71 -18.81
C GLU A 106 1.32 1.85 -19.51
N VAL A 107 0.00 1.91 -19.33
CA VAL A 107 -0.84 3.00 -19.85
C VAL A 107 -0.40 4.35 -19.28
N GLU A 108 -0.14 4.43 -17.97
CA GLU A 108 0.35 5.64 -17.32
C GLU A 108 1.72 6.07 -17.83
N ARG A 109 2.65 5.12 -17.90
CA ARG A 109 4.02 5.35 -18.36
C ARG A 109 4.05 5.84 -19.80
N GLU A 110 3.24 5.25 -20.68
CA GLU A 110 3.13 5.66 -22.08
C GLU A 110 2.57 7.07 -22.21
N LYS A 111 1.46 7.38 -21.54
CA LYS A 111 0.87 8.74 -21.55
C LYS A 111 1.80 9.80 -21.00
N ILE A 112 2.46 9.54 -19.87
CA ILE A 112 3.41 10.50 -19.30
C ILE A 112 4.60 10.67 -20.24
N LYS A 113 5.10 9.58 -20.86
CA LYS A 113 6.18 9.65 -21.84
C LYS A 113 5.80 10.47 -23.07
N GLU A 114 4.57 10.33 -23.57
CA GLU A 114 4.07 11.16 -24.68
C GLU A 114 4.09 12.65 -24.31
N ILE A 115 3.49 13.01 -23.16
CA ILE A 115 3.45 14.41 -22.67
C ILE A 115 4.88 14.97 -22.52
N VAL A 116 5.76 14.20 -21.89
CA VAL A 116 7.16 14.57 -21.63
C VAL A 116 7.92 14.75 -22.95
N THR A 117 7.69 13.89 -23.95
CA THR A 117 8.33 13.98 -25.27
C THR A 117 7.85 15.21 -26.04
N THR A 118 6.55 15.53 -26.00
CA THR A 118 6.00 16.75 -26.61
C THR A 118 6.61 18.02 -26.02
N MET A 119 7.00 17.99 -24.75
CA MET A 119 7.69 19.10 -24.07
C MET A 119 9.21 19.12 -24.29
N GLY A 120 9.78 18.19 -25.07
CA GLY A 120 11.23 18.10 -25.30
C GLY A 120 12.02 17.64 -24.07
N LEU A 121 11.37 16.90 -23.17
CA LEU A 121 11.94 16.39 -21.93
C LEU A 121 12.11 14.86 -22.01
N SER A 122 12.91 14.30 -21.11
CA SER A 122 13.14 12.88 -20.92
C SER A 122 12.99 12.50 -19.45
N ILE A 123 12.45 11.30 -19.19
CA ILE A 123 12.26 10.80 -17.83
C ILE A 123 13.56 10.16 -17.36
N LYS A 124 14.12 10.68 -16.26
CA LYS A 124 15.16 10.00 -15.49
C LYS A 124 14.49 9.23 -14.36
N GLU A 125 14.43 7.90 -14.54
CA GLU A 125 13.94 7.02 -13.48
C GLU A 125 14.87 7.10 -12.26
N ILE A 126 14.30 7.50 -11.13
CA ILE A 126 14.99 7.45 -9.84
C ILE A 126 14.85 6.02 -9.33
N LYS A 127 15.92 5.24 -9.49
CA LYS A 127 15.94 3.85 -9.06
C LYS A 127 15.86 3.78 -7.53
N PRO A 128 15.17 2.77 -6.97
CA PRO A 128 15.35 2.39 -5.59
C PRO A 128 16.78 1.90 -5.40
N ASP A 129 17.59 2.61 -4.62
CA ASP A 129 18.94 2.16 -4.31
C ASP A 129 18.87 0.86 -3.49
N GLY A 130 19.06 -0.28 -4.16
CA GLY A 130 20.12 -1.25 -3.88
C GLY A 130 20.35 -1.85 -2.49
N HIS A 131 19.58 -1.57 -1.43
CA HIS A 131 19.77 -2.16 -0.08
C HIS A 131 18.69 -3.21 0.26
N TRP A 132 18.52 -4.16 -0.65
CA TRP A 132 17.36 -5.06 -0.80
C TRP A 132 17.22 -6.20 0.22
N GLN A 133 17.88 -6.19 1.39
CA GLN A 133 17.79 -7.36 2.31
C GLN A 133 17.25 -7.09 3.71
N VAL A 134 16.94 -5.85 4.10
CA VAL A 134 16.26 -5.60 5.38
C VAL A 134 15.38 -4.36 5.24
N PHE A 135 14.06 -4.48 5.52
CA PHE A 135 13.03 -3.42 5.54
C PHE A 135 12.33 -3.04 4.23
N LEU A 136 11.50 -3.97 3.73
CA LEU A 136 10.55 -3.79 2.61
C LEU A 136 9.41 -2.77 2.84
N ALA A 137 9.41 -1.95 3.89
CA ALA A 137 8.36 -0.96 4.15
C ALA A 137 8.87 0.50 4.23
N PHE A 138 10.18 0.70 4.40
CA PHE A 138 10.77 2.04 4.62
C PHE A 138 11.44 2.64 3.37
N GLN A 139 11.71 1.82 2.35
CA GLN A 139 12.54 2.22 1.20
C GLN A 139 11.76 3.02 0.12
N TYR A 140 10.44 2.91 0.07
CA TYR A 140 9.59 3.43 -1.02
C TYR A 140 9.23 4.93 -0.90
N LYS A 141 9.87 5.66 0.00
CA LYS A 141 9.31 6.91 0.53
C LYS A 141 10.24 8.14 0.41
N ILE A 142 11.36 8.00 -0.32
CA ILE A 142 12.40 9.05 -0.51
C ILE A 142 12.36 9.65 -1.93
N TYR A 143 11.59 9.06 -2.86
CA TYR A 143 11.70 9.35 -4.30
C TYR A 143 11.40 10.80 -4.68
N LEU A 144 10.46 11.47 -4.01
CA LEU A 144 10.17 12.89 -4.24
C LEU A 144 11.42 13.75 -4.00
N TYR A 145 12.05 13.57 -2.84
CA TYR A 145 13.22 14.35 -2.44
C TYR A 145 14.43 14.05 -3.32
N ASN A 146 14.62 12.78 -3.73
CA ASN A 146 15.68 12.42 -4.68
C ASN A 146 15.45 13.01 -6.07
N ALA A 147 14.22 12.98 -6.58
CA ALA A 147 13.90 13.58 -7.88
C ALA A 147 14.13 15.10 -7.87
N ILE A 148 13.77 15.76 -6.77
CA ILE A 148 13.98 17.21 -6.58
C ILE A 148 15.46 17.53 -6.40
N SER A 149 16.20 16.76 -5.60
CA SER A 149 17.65 16.90 -5.42
C SER A 149 18.38 16.83 -6.77
N ASP A 150 18.03 15.86 -7.61
CA ASP A 150 18.59 15.71 -8.96
C ASP A 150 18.34 16.97 -9.82
N GLN A 151 17.11 17.50 -9.79
CA GLN A 151 16.75 18.72 -10.52
C GLN A 151 17.47 19.96 -9.99
N LEU A 152 17.58 20.10 -8.67
CA LEU A 152 18.30 21.20 -8.02
C LEU A 152 19.78 21.19 -8.40
N GLN A 153 20.38 20.00 -8.44
CA GLN A 153 21.76 19.85 -8.85
C GLN A 153 21.99 20.23 -10.30
N ILE A 154 21.11 19.78 -11.21
CA ILE A 154 21.30 19.95 -12.65
C ILE A 154 20.99 21.37 -13.11
N LYS A 155 19.89 21.96 -12.62
CA LYS A 155 19.41 23.28 -13.10
C LYS A 155 19.96 24.45 -12.31
N HIS A 156 20.19 24.25 -11.01
CA HIS A 156 20.55 25.33 -10.08
C HIS A 156 21.92 25.15 -9.43
N ASN A 157 22.63 24.05 -9.73
CA ASN A 157 23.92 23.70 -9.12
C ASN A 157 23.89 23.66 -7.59
N ILE A 158 22.73 23.28 -7.03
CA ILE A 158 22.51 23.15 -5.59
C ILE A 158 22.64 21.67 -5.22
N MET A 159 23.76 21.32 -4.57
CA MET A 159 23.95 19.99 -3.98
C MET A 159 23.18 19.92 -2.66
N THR A 160 22.10 19.16 -2.63
CA THR A 160 21.32 18.91 -1.41
C THR A 160 20.99 17.43 -1.30
N ASP A 161 21.25 16.83 -0.14
CA ASP A 161 20.81 15.47 0.15
C ASP A 161 19.31 15.42 0.46
N TYR A 162 18.68 14.25 0.31
CA TYR A 162 17.27 14.07 0.63
C TYR A 162 16.96 14.37 2.10
N LYS A 163 17.91 14.08 3.01
CA LYS A 163 17.79 14.40 4.44
C LYS A 163 17.75 15.90 4.68
N GLU A 164 18.61 16.63 3.98
CA GLU A 164 18.67 18.08 4.09
C GLU A 164 17.40 18.72 3.51
N LEU A 165 16.91 18.22 2.37
CA LEU A 165 15.66 18.67 1.79
C LEU A 165 14.48 18.47 2.76
N ARG A 166 14.39 17.31 3.42
CA ARG A 166 13.36 17.04 4.43
C ARG A 166 13.42 18.00 5.60
N ARG A 167 14.61 18.20 6.17
CA ARG A 167 14.81 19.16 7.27
C ARG A 167 14.38 20.56 6.85
N LYS A 168 14.81 21.03 5.68
CA LYS A 168 14.44 22.35 5.17
C LYS A 168 12.93 22.48 4.92
N THR A 169 12.30 21.43 4.38
CA THR A 169 10.85 21.37 4.16
C THR A 169 10.10 21.47 5.49
N ALA A 170 10.47 20.65 6.47
CA ALA A 170 9.86 20.66 7.79
C ALA A 170 10.08 22.00 8.51
N ALA A 171 11.27 22.59 8.41
CA ALA A 171 11.55 23.91 8.95
C ALA A 171 10.63 24.99 8.34
N TYR A 172 10.49 25.01 7.01
CA TYR A 172 9.62 25.96 6.33
C TYR A 172 8.15 25.80 6.73
N MET A 173 7.67 24.56 6.86
CA MET A 173 6.32 24.27 7.33
C MET A 173 6.11 24.79 8.77
N ARG A 174 7.07 24.56 9.67
CA ARG A 174 7.01 25.06 11.05
C ARG A 174 7.01 26.59 11.13
N GLU A 175 7.67 27.26 10.20
CA GLU A 175 7.69 28.74 10.13
C GLU A 175 6.38 29.33 9.59
N ASN A 176 5.59 28.56 8.82
CA ASN A 176 4.36 29.03 8.16
C ASN A 176 3.18 28.06 8.41
N PRO A 177 2.81 27.77 9.66
CA PRO A 177 1.84 26.72 9.99
C PRO A 177 0.45 26.97 9.37
N ASP A 178 0.02 28.23 9.30
CA ASP A 178 -1.31 28.62 8.84
C ASP A 178 -1.59 28.21 7.38
N ASP A 179 -0.54 28.12 6.55
CA ASP A 179 -0.65 27.74 5.13
C ASP A 179 -0.81 26.22 4.95
N PHE A 180 -0.45 25.41 5.96
CA PHE A 180 -0.40 23.95 5.85
C PHE A 180 -1.41 23.23 6.74
N ILE A 181 -1.67 23.74 7.95
CA ILE A 181 -2.59 23.14 8.93
C ILE A 181 -3.97 22.81 8.32
N PRO A 182 -4.63 23.69 7.53
CA PRO A 182 -5.96 23.42 6.99
C PRO A 182 -6.03 22.25 6.01
N PHE A 183 -4.89 21.88 5.41
CA PHE A 183 -4.82 20.88 4.34
C PHE A 183 -4.22 19.55 4.80
N LEU A 184 -3.79 19.44 6.05
CA LEU A 184 -3.24 18.20 6.57
C LEU A 184 -4.35 17.21 6.94
N PRO A 185 -4.25 15.96 6.47
CA PRO A 185 -5.23 14.94 6.79
C PRO A 185 -5.11 14.54 8.27
N THR A 186 -6.17 14.78 9.03
CA THR A 186 -6.39 14.32 10.40
C THR A 186 -7.23 13.05 10.39
N LYS A 187 -7.07 12.22 11.42
CA LYS A 187 -7.85 10.98 11.56
C LYS A 187 -9.30 11.22 11.98
N ASP A 188 -9.61 12.40 12.51
CA ASP A 188 -10.88 12.70 13.17
C ASP A 188 -11.71 13.76 12.42
N ASP A 189 -11.54 13.88 11.08
CA ASP A 189 -12.26 14.82 10.19
C ASP A 189 -12.22 16.32 10.59
N GLY A 190 -11.38 16.68 11.57
CA GLY A 190 -11.25 18.02 12.13
C GLY A 190 -9.99 18.77 11.67
N ILE A 191 -9.87 20.05 12.02
CA ILE A 191 -8.65 20.83 11.72
C ILE A 191 -7.47 20.25 12.51
N CYS A 192 -6.33 20.08 11.85
CA CYS A 192 -5.09 19.62 12.49
C CYS A 192 -4.71 20.53 13.65
N SER A 193 -4.54 19.97 14.85
CA SER A 193 -4.10 20.77 15.99
C SER A 193 -2.62 21.18 15.82
N PRO A 194 -2.17 22.28 16.45
CA PRO A 194 -0.75 22.67 16.41
C PRO A 194 0.20 21.57 16.91
N GLU A 195 -0.24 20.74 17.86
CA GLU A 195 0.54 19.61 18.36
C GLU A 195 0.66 18.49 17.32
N GLN A 196 -0.43 18.17 16.63
CA GLN A 196 -0.44 17.20 15.52
C GLN A 196 0.43 17.69 14.36
N PHE A 197 0.38 19.00 14.08
CA PHE A 197 1.24 19.63 13.08
C PHE A 197 2.73 19.51 13.42
N SER A 198 3.11 19.81 14.66
CA SER A 198 4.50 19.65 15.10
C SER A 198 4.98 18.21 14.92
N LYS A 199 4.13 17.24 15.32
CA LYS A 199 4.44 15.82 15.14
C LYS A 199 4.58 15.45 13.67
N TYR A 200 3.72 15.98 12.80
CA TYR A 200 3.84 15.79 11.35
C TYR A 200 5.17 16.31 10.82
N CYS A 201 5.59 17.52 11.21
CA CYS A 201 6.89 18.07 10.81
C CYS A 201 8.07 17.24 11.33
N ASP A 202 7.97 16.71 12.55
CA ASP A 202 9.00 15.82 13.12
C ASP A 202 9.06 14.48 12.38
N GLU A 203 7.91 13.91 12.02
CA GLU A 203 7.82 12.71 11.21
C GLU A 203 8.37 12.97 9.79
N LEU A 204 8.07 14.11 9.19
CA LEU A 204 8.58 14.50 7.87
C LEU A 204 10.12 14.59 7.85
N GLU A 205 10.71 15.13 8.91
CA GLU A 205 12.16 15.29 9.04
C GLU A 205 12.87 13.95 9.31
N ASN A 206 12.34 13.15 10.24
CA ASN A 206 13.05 11.99 10.79
C ASN A 206 12.65 10.66 10.18
N THR A 207 11.44 10.57 9.64
CA THR A 207 10.87 9.32 9.14
C THR A 207 10.71 9.36 7.64
N ALA A 208 10.42 8.22 7.05
CA ALA A 208 10.18 8.11 5.64
C ALA A 208 8.71 8.40 5.29
N VAL A 209 8.07 9.48 5.76
CA VAL A 209 6.69 9.80 5.34
C VAL A 209 6.65 10.21 3.86
N TRP A 210 5.55 9.87 3.18
CA TRP A 210 5.32 10.27 1.80
C TRP A 210 5.10 11.77 1.72
N GLY A 211 5.92 12.45 0.93
CA GLY A 211 5.64 13.82 0.53
C GLY A 211 4.62 13.84 -0.60
N GLY A 212 3.60 14.66 -0.45
CA GLY A 212 2.60 14.97 -1.46
C GLY A 212 2.74 16.41 -1.94
N GLN A 213 1.59 17.03 -2.22
CA GLN A 213 1.55 18.39 -2.77
C GLN A 213 2.03 19.45 -1.77
N LEU A 214 1.72 19.29 -0.47
CA LEU A 214 2.12 20.25 0.57
C LEU A 214 3.65 20.35 0.69
N GLU A 215 4.33 19.22 0.63
CA GLU A 215 5.79 19.17 0.68
C GLU A 215 6.40 19.80 -0.57
N ILE A 216 5.80 19.57 -1.75
CA ILE A 216 6.26 20.20 -2.99
C ILE A 216 6.11 21.73 -2.90
N ILE A 217 5.00 22.23 -2.36
CA ILE A 217 4.78 23.66 -2.12
C ILE A 217 5.85 24.18 -1.15
N ALA A 218 6.04 23.53 0.00
CA ALA A 218 7.04 23.93 0.99
C ALA A 218 8.47 23.96 0.42
N ILE A 219 8.85 22.97 -0.39
CA ILE A 219 10.15 22.94 -1.09
C ILE A 219 10.24 24.10 -2.09
N SER A 220 9.20 24.32 -2.89
CA SER A 220 9.14 25.42 -3.86
C SER A 220 9.40 26.77 -3.18
N LYS A 221 8.76 27.01 -2.03
CA LYS A 221 8.95 28.23 -1.23
C LYS A 221 10.34 28.30 -0.59
N THR A 222 10.82 27.19 -0.04
CA THR A 222 12.15 27.09 0.61
C THR A 222 13.26 27.53 -0.34
N PHE A 223 13.27 26.99 -1.57
CA PHE A 223 14.29 27.32 -2.57
C PHE A 223 13.93 28.53 -3.42
N LYS A 224 12.71 29.07 -3.26
CA LYS A 224 12.15 30.15 -4.06
C LYS A 224 12.20 29.82 -5.56
N LEU A 225 11.80 28.60 -5.91
CA LEU A 225 11.83 28.06 -7.27
C LEU A 225 10.45 27.53 -7.67
N PRO A 226 10.00 27.75 -8.91
CA PRO A 226 8.76 27.15 -9.38
C PRO A 226 8.93 25.64 -9.60
N VAL A 227 7.85 24.88 -9.39
CA VAL A 227 7.83 23.42 -9.61
C VAL A 227 6.75 23.06 -10.62
N HIS A 228 7.13 22.27 -11.61
CA HIS A 228 6.25 21.73 -12.65
C HIS A 228 6.08 20.22 -12.43
N LEU A 229 4.84 19.80 -12.21
CA LEU A 229 4.46 18.42 -11.97
C LEU A 229 3.64 17.88 -13.14
N ILE A 230 4.13 16.80 -13.75
CA ILE A 230 3.44 16.07 -14.83
C ILE A 230 2.84 14.80 -14.26
N GLN A 231 1.57 14.53 -14.53
CA GLN A 231 0.89 13.29 -14.14
C GLN A 231 -0.08 12.85 -15.24
N MET A 232 -0.47 11.58 -15.22
CA MET A 232 -1.43 11.06 -16.19
C MET A 232 -2.81 11.73 -16.06
N ASN A 233 -3.45 12.04 -17.19
CA ASN A 233 -4.81 12.58 -17.29
C ASN A 233 -5.06 13.92 -16.55
N SER A 234 -4.01 14.69 -16.26
CA SER A 234 -4.12 16.03 -15.68
C SER A 234 -3.35 17.03 -16.52
N PRO A 235 -3.80 18.29 -16.60
CA PRO A 235 -2.95 19.36 -17.12
C PRO A 235 -1.66 19.47 -16.30
N LEU A 236 -0.64 20.08 -16.92
CA LEU A 236 0.61 20.42 -16.25
C LEU A 236 0.32 21.25 -15.00
N MET A 237 0.65 20.70 -13.83
CA MET A 237 0.48 21.39 -12.57
C MET A 237 1.69 22.28 -12.33
N LYS A 238 1.43 23.58 -12.20
CA LYS A 238 2.45 24.61 -11.97
C LYS A 238 2.32 25.14 -10.55
N ILE A 239 3.38 25.02 -9.76
CA ILE A 239 3.40 25.41 -8.35
C ILE A 239 4.35 26.59 -8.20
N SER A 240 3.84 27.69 -7.62
CA SER A 240 4.56 28.96 -7.42
C SER A 240 5.15 29.58 -8.69
N ASP A 241 4.58 29.30 -9.88
CA ASP A 241 5.03 29.87 -11.16
C ASP A 241 4.80 31.39 -11.19
N ASP A 242 3.68 31.84 -10.62
CA ASP A 242 3.31 33.26 -10.55
C ASP A 242 4.18 34.05 -9.56
N GLU A 243 4.74 33.39 -8.56
CA GLU A 243 5.56 34.04 -7.51
C GLU A 243 7.04 34.07 -7.87
N PHE A 244 7.55 33.05 -8.55
CA PHE A 244 8.96 32.92 -8.90
C PHE A 244 9.18 33.05 -10.41
N LEU A 245 8.60 34.11 -10.97
CA LEU A 245 8.73 34.50 -12.37
C LEU A 245 10.22 34.57 -12.78
N ASN A 246 10.49 34.12 -14.01
CA ASN A 246 11.82 34.12 -14.65
C ASN A 246 12.86 33.15 -14.06
N LYS A 247 12.48 32.26 -13.14
CA LYS A 247 13.38 31.19 -12.68
C LYS A 247 13.10 29.89 -13.41
N GLU A 248 14.15 29.11 -13.66
CA GLU A 248 13.98 27.80 -14.31
C GLU A 248 13.26 26.83 -13.36
N PRO A 249 12.10 26.27 -13.76
CA PRO A 249 11.30 25.42 -12.88
C PRO A 249 11.95 24.05 -12.68
N ILE A 250 11.82 23.52 -11.46
CA ILE A 250 12.08 22.12 -11.16
C ILE A 250 10.99 21.30 -11.83
N THR A 251 11.33 20.27 -12.60
CA THR A 251 10.34 19.49 -13.34
C THR A 251 10.38 18.03 -12.91
N ILE A 252 9.25 17.53 -12.44
CA ILE A 252 9.08 16.17 -11.92
C ILE A 252 7.85 15.52 -12.53
N SER A 253 7.84 14.19 -12.60
CA SER A 253 6.67 13.40 -13.00
C SER A 253 6.19 12.54 -11.85
N PHE A 254 4.87 12.47 -11.68
CA PHE A 254 4.19 11.63 -10.71
C PHE A 254 3.47 10.50 -11.43
N HIS A 255 3.70 9.29 -10.95
CA HIS A 255 3.15 8.06 -11.49
C HIS A 255 2.44 7.35 -10.35
N ARG A 256 1.12 7.18 -10.43
CA ARG A 256 0.30 6.57 -9.37
C ARG A 256 0.45 5.05 -9.31
N HIS A 257 0.70 4.41 -10.44
CA HIS A 257 0.66 2.97 -10.64
C HIS A 257 2.00 2.39 -11.11
N MET A 258 3.09 3.16 -11.09
CA MET A 258 4.40 2.74 -11.62
C MET A 258 4.98 1.50 -10.94
N TYR A 259 4.66 1.27 -9.67
CA TYR A 259 4.99 0.02 -8.99
C TYR A 259 3.73 -0.59 -8.39
N GLY A 260 3.70 -1.92 -8.25
CA GLY A 260 2.57 -2.65 -7.65
C GLY A 260 2.23 -2.23 -6.21
N LEU A 261 3.08 -1.40 -5.59
CA LEU A 261 2.95 -0.88 -4.23
C LEU A 261 2.60 0.63 -4.17
N GLY A 262 2.35 1.28 -5.32
CA GLY A 262 1.78 2.63 -5.37
C GLY A 262 2.59 3.67 -6.13
N ALA A 263 2.37 4.93 -5.74
CA ALA A 263 2.85 6.11 -6.42
C ALA A 263 4.35 6.37 -6.31
N HIS A 264 4.92 7.02 -7.33
CA HIS A 264 6.35 7.26 -7.50
C HIS A 264 6.62 8.60 -8.18
N TYR A 265 7.76 9.21 -7.86
CA TYR A 265 8.22 10.46 -8.46
C TYR A 265 9.53 10.26 -9.23
N ASN A 266 9.60 10.82 -10.44
CA ASN A 266 10.80 10.81 -11.27
C ASN A 266 11.23 12.22 -11.67
N SER A 267 12.53 12.39 -11.90
CA SER A 267 13.15 13.63 -12.38
C SER A 267 12.97 13.76 -13.90
N LEU A 268 12.65 14.96 -14.41
CA LEU A 268 12.50 15.22 -15.84
C LEU A 268 13.62 16.12 -16.36
N ARG A 269 14.40 15.63 -17.32
CA ARG A 269 15.58 16.32 -17.85
C ARG A 269 15.35 16.77 -19.28
N LYS A 270 15.97 17.87 -19.70
CA LYS A 270 15.99 18.27 -21.12
C LYS A 270 16.72 17.21 -21.94
N ILE A 271 16.20 16.91 -23.12
CA ILE A 271 16.85 16.05 -24.13
C ILE A 271 18.05 16.78 -24.71
#